data_AF-A0A8J3MWJ6-F1
#
_entry.id   AF-A0A8J3MWJ6-F1
#
_cell.length_a   1.000
_cell.length_b   1.000
_cell.length_c   1.000
_cell.angle_alpha   90.00
_cell.angle_beta   90.00
_cell.angle_gamma   90.00
#
_symmetry.space_group_name_H-M   'P 1'
#
loop_
_entity.id
_entity.type
_entity.pdbx_description
1 polymer ?
#
loop_
_entity_poly.entity_id
_entity_poly.type
_entity_poly.pdbx_seq_one_letter_code
_entity_poly.pdbx_strand_id
1 'polypeptide(L)'
;MLQTVPAFYAQAFAAGYQHCPGCNELAPLGGIEPEILPAPFYRRLGIALECPSCGKTTSGIFSLCVTYPPAYQFVLEHERCVIDPEEFIEYEGQPAILASISDVLSSARITLILQCQTLELLASFKR
;
A
#
# COMPACT_ATOMS: atom_id res chain seq x y z
N MET A 1 7.21 18.55 5.37
CA MET A 1 8.36 17.71 5.01
C MET A 1 7.87 16.27 5.04
N LEU A 2 7.38 15.75 3.91
CA LEU A 2 6.72 14.43 3.76
C LEU A 2 7.74 13.33 3.43
N GLN A 3 8.91 13.37 4.05
CA GLN A 3 9.78 12.21 4.05
C GLN A 3 9.27 11.30 5.17
N THR A 4 8.84 10.08 4.85
CA THR A 4 9.20 8.83 5.58
C THR A 4 8.16 7.72 5.56
N VAL A 5 6.93 7.86 5.07
CA VAL A 5 5.97 6.73 5.14
C VAL A 5 6.47 5.49 4.35
N PRO A 6 6.98 5.61 3.11
CA PRO A 6 7.61 4.48 2.43
C PRO A 6 8.85 3.95 3.15
N ALA A 7 9.65 4.84 3.75
CA ALA A 7 10.86 4.45 4.49
C ALA A 7 10.53 3.75 5.82
N PHE A 8 9.44 4.13 6.48
CA PHE A 8 8.94 3.53 7.72
C PHE A 8 8.52 2.09 7.46
N TYR A 9 7.72 1.86 6.41
CA TYR A 9 7.34 0.51 6.04
C TYR A 9 8.53 -0.30 5.53
N ALA A 10 9.42 0.27 4.70
CA ALA A 10 10.62 -0.43 4.25
C ALA A 10 11.50 -0.91 5.42
N GLN A 11 11.68 -0.07 6.45
CA GLN A 11 12.41 -0.46 7.67
C GLN A 11 11.66 -1.54 8.45
N ALA A 12 10.35 -1.41 8.63
CA ALA A 12 9.53 -2.40 9.32
C ALA A 12 9.55 -3.78 8.64
N PHE A 13 9.46 -3.79 7.31
CA PHE A 13 9.53 -5.00 6.50
C PHE A 13 10.92 -5.63 6.54
N ALA A 14 11.99 -4.83 6.45
CA ALA A 14 13.35 -5.33 6.58
C ALA A 14 13.63 -5.90 7.98
N ALA A 15 13.06 -5.29 9.03
CA ALA A 15 13.21 -5.76 10.41
C ALA A 15 12.29 -6.95 10.73
N GLY A 16 11.15 -7.09 10.03
CA GLY A 16 10.09 -8.05 10.33
C GLY A 16 9.18 -7.65 11.50
N TYR A 17 9.35 -6.44 12.05
CA TYR A 17 8.60 -5.93 13.21
C TYR A 17 8.34 -4.43 13.09
N GLN A 18 7.25 -3.96 13.70
CA GLN A 18 6.99 -2.53 13.92
C GLN A 18 6.30 -2.30 15.27
N HIS A 19 6.31 -1.05 15.74
CA HIS A 19 5.55 -0.68 16.93
C HIS A 19 4.04 -0.67 16.65
N CYS A 20 3.27 -1.34 17.51
CA CYS A 20 1.81 -1.35 17.45
C CYS A 20 1.25 0.07 17.66
N PRO A 21 0.40 0.60 16.77
CA PRO A 21 -0.18 1.94 16.95
C PRO A 21 -1.13 2.05 18.15
N GLY A 22 -1.61 0.91 18.68
CA GLY A 22 -2.51 0.86 19.84
C GLY A 22 -1.77 0.87 21.19
N CYS A 23 -0.83 -0.05 21.41
CA CYS A 23 -0.12 -0.21 22.70
C CYS A 23 1.37 0.17 22.67
N ASN A 24 1.90 0.53 21.50
CA ASN A 24 3.32 0.84 21.25
C ASN A 24 4.31 -0.31 21.52
N GLU A 25 3.85 -1.54 21.75
CA GLU A 25 4.71 -2.72 21.84
C GLU A 25 5.25 -3.12 20.46
N LEU A 26 6.44 -3.71 20.42
CA LEU A 26 7.00 -4.25 19.19
C LEU A 26 6.21 -5.50 18.77
N ALA A 27 5.65 -5.49 17.58
CA ALA A 27 4.78 -6.54 17.06
C ALA A 27 5.31 -7.06 15.70
N PRO A 28 5.21 -8.38 15.44
CA PRO A 28 5.61 -8.98 14.16
C PRO A 28 4.75 -8.45 13.01
N LEU A 29 5.43 -8.10 11.93
CA LEU A 29 4.79 -7.74 10.67
C LEU A 29 4.46 -9.03 9.90
N GLY A 30 3.17 -9.30 9.68
CA GLY A 30 2.70 -10.51 8.99
C GLY A 30 2.90 -10.49 7.47
N GLY A 31 3.32 -9.35 6.92
CA GLY A 31 3.48 -9.16 5.49
C GLY A 31 2.23 -8.60 4.82
N ILE A 32 2.01 -8.96 3.57
CA ILE A 32 0.88 -8.47 2.76
C ILE A 32 -0.15 -9.57 2.61
N GLU A 33 -1.37 -9.27 3.02
CA GLU A 33 -2.47 -10.23 3.01
C GLU A 33 -3.70 -9.63 2.32
N PRO A 34 -4.57 -10.48 1.74
CA PRO A 34 -5.91 -10.07 1.34
C PRO A 34 -6.71 -9.59 2.55
N GLU A 35 -7.16 -8.35 2.50
CA GLU A 35 -8.10 -7.77 3.45
C GLU A 35 -9.53 -8.05 2.97
N ILE A 36 -10.29 -8.80 3.77
CA ILE A 36 -11.71 -9.06 3.53
C ILE A 36 -12.50 -7.91 4.15
N LEU A 37 -12.85 -6.92 3.34
CA LEU A 37 -13.74 -5.85 3.74
C LEU A 37 -15.20 -6.23 3.46
N PRO A 38 -16.16 -5.72 4.27
CA PRO A 38 -17.57 -5.92 3.98
C PRO A 38 -17.96 -5.26 2.65
N ALA A 39 -19.00 -5.78 2.01
CA ALA A 39 -19.52 -5.22 0.76
C ALA A 39 -19.82 -3.71 0.91
N PRO A 40 -19.52 -2.88 -0.11
CA PRO A 40 -19.14 -3.26 -1.48
C PRO A 40 -17.62 -3.42 -1.72
N PHE A 41 -16.80 -3.42 -0.67
CA PHE A 41 -15.34 -3.39 -0.80
C PHE A 41 -14.78 -4.81 -1.02
N TYR A 42 -14.81 -5.28 -2.26
CA TYR A 42 -14.26 -6.59 -2.59
C TYR A 42 -12.73 -6.53 -2.63
N ARG A 43 -12.10 -7.37 -1.78
CA ARG A 43 -10.66 -7.72 -1.72
C ARG A 43 -9.68 -6.57 -1.94
N ARG A 44 -9.19 -6.01 -0.84
CA ARG A 44 -8.03 -5.13 -0.82
C ARG A 44 -6.79 -5.92 -0.43
N LEU A 45 -5.61 -5.36 -0.69
CA LEU A 45 -4.39 -5.83 -0.07
C LEU A 45 -4.06 -4.93 1.13
N GLY A 46 -3.70 -5.55 2.25
CA GLY A 46 -3.36 -4.87 3.49
C GLY A 46 -2.03 -5.37 4.06
N ILE A 47 -1.32 -4.48 4.72
CA ILE A 47 -0.15 -4.79 5.53
C ILE A 47 -0.66 -5.29 6.89
N ALA A 48 -0.40 -6.55 7.21
CA ALA A 48 -0.83 -7.17 8.44
C ALA A 48 0.18 -6.92 9.57
N LEU A 49 -0.32 -6.55 10.74
CA LEU A 49 0.44 -6.45 11.98
C LEU A 49 -0.25 -7.32 13.04
N GLU A 50 0.51 -8.20 13.69
CA GLU A 50 -0.03 -9.11 14.69
C GLU A 50 0.49 -8.74 16.08
N CYS A 51 -0.25 -7.90 16.80
CA CYS A 51 0.13 -7.49 18.15
C CYS A 51 -0.39 -8.52 19.18
N PRO A 52 0.47 -9.05 20.08
CA PRO A 52 0.02 -9.97 21.13
C PRO A 52 -1.04 -9.37 22.07
N SER A 53 -0.99 -8.05 22.28
CA SER A 53 -1.85 -7.32 23.21
C SER A 53 -3.10 -6.73 22.53
N CYS A 54 -2.95 -6.18 21.32
CA CYS A 54 -4.04 -5.52 20.59
C CYS A 54 -4.73 -6.42 19.55
N GLY A 55 -4.16 -7.59 19.24
CA GLY A 55 -4.63 -8.46 18.16
C GLY A 55 -4.09 -8.06 16.79
N LYS A 56 -4.74 -8.59 15.74
CA LYS A 56 -4.38 -8.34 14.35
C LYS A 56 -4.97 -7.03 13.85
N THR A 57 -4.14 -6.20 13.23
CA THR A 57 -4.55 -4.99 12.52
C THR A 57 -4.06 -5.02 11.08
N THR A 58 -4.79 -4.35 10.19
CA THR A 58 -4.47 -4.25 8.77
C THR A 58 -4.42 -2.79 8.36
N SER A 59 -3.38 -2.42 7.61
CA SER A 59 -3.26 -1.11 6.96
C SER A 59 -3.35 -1.30 5.45
N GLY A 60 -4.37 -0.72 4.81
CA GLY A 60 -4.58 -0.88 3.36
C GLY A 60 -3.41 -0.33 2.54
N ILE A 61 -2.98 -1.08 1.52
CA ILE A 61 -1.85 -0.70 0.63
C ILE A 61 -2.09 0.64 -0.05
N PHE A 62 -3.34 0.96 -0.42
CA PHE A 62 -3.66 2.26 -0.99
C PHE A 62 -3.16 3.45 -0.15
N SER A 63 -3.28 3.39 1.18
CA SER A 63 -2.85 4.48 2.06
C SER A 63 -1.35 4.74 1.94
N LEU A 64 -0.57 3.70 1.64
CA LEU A 64 0.85 3.82 1.30
C LEU A 64 1.03 4.35 -0.13
N CYS A 65 0.25 3.90 -1.10
CA CYS A 65 0.36 4.32 -2.50
C CYS A 65 0.31 5.84 -2.66
N VAL A 66 -0.59 6.52 -1.95
CA VAL A 66 -0.72 8.00 -2.02
C VAL A 66 0.46 8.75 -1.42
N THR A 67 1.38 8.07 -0.74
CA THR A 67 2.60 8.68 -0.19
C THR A 67 3.76 8.67 -1.19
N TYR A 68 3.68 7.88 -2.28
CA TYR A 68 4.68 7.97 -3.33
C TYR A 68 4.49 9.27 -4.13
N PRO A 69 5.57 10.02 -4.42
CA PRO A 69 5.48 11.30 -5.13
C PRO A 69 4.63 11.28 -6.41
N PRO A 70 4.74 10.31 -7.33
CA PRO A 70 3.97 10.36 -8.57
C PRO A 70 2.45 10.15 -8.36
N ALA A 71 2.06 9.35 -7.36
CA ALA A 71 0.65 9.13 -7.00
C ALA A 71 0.08 10.29 -6.18
N TYR A 72 0.89 10.84 -5.26
CA TYR A 72 0.52 12.06 -4.54
C TYR A 72 0.22 13.21 -5.51
N GLN A 73 1.09 13.42 -6.50
CA GLN A 73 0.88 14.43 -7.54
C GLN A 73 -0.38 14.15 -8.35
N PHE A 74 -0.61 12.91 -8.77
CA PHE A 74 -1.82 12.54 -9.50
C PHE A 74 -3.10 12.86 -8.72
N VAL A 75 -3.14 12.55 -7.42
CA VAL A 75 -4.29 12.86 -6.56
C VAL A 75 -4.50 14.37 -6.37
N LEU A 76 -3.43 15.17 -6.39
CA LEU A 76 -3.54 16.63 -6.37
C LEU A 76 -4.03 17.20 -7.71
N GLU A 77 -3.69 16.56 -8.82
CA GLU A 77 -4.07 16.97 -10.19
C GLU A 77 -5.53 16.61 -10.53
N HIS A 78 -6.08 15.58 -9.87
CA HIS A 78 -7.41 15.02 -10.19
C HIS A 78 -8.35 15.04 -8.97
N GLU A 79 -9.37 15.90 -8.98
CA GLU A 79 -10.29 16.12 -7.86
C GLU A 79 -11.10 14.88 -7.44
N ARG A 80 -11.36 13.96 -8.37
CA ARG A 80 -12.22 12.78 -8.15
C ARG A 80 -11.49 11.50 -8.54
N CYS A 81 -10.59 11.07 -7.67
CA CYS A 81 -9.88 9.81 -7.83
C CYS A 81 -10.67 8.63 -7.25
N VAL A 82 -10.61 7.49 -7.92
CA VAL A 82 -10.98 6.16 -7.42
C VAL A 82 -9.77 5.24 -7.43
N ILE A 83 -9.83 4.25 -6.56
CA ILE A 83 -8.75 3.30 -6.35
C ILE A 83 -9.19 1.99 -6.95
N ASP A 84 -8.48 1.54 -7.98
CA ASP A 84 -8.73 0.23 -8.57
C ASP A 84 -8.30 -0.88 -7.61
N PRO A 85 -8.86 -2.10 -7.69
CA PRO A 85 -8.39 -3.23 -6.90
C PRO A 85 -6.89 -3.50 -7.10
N GLU A 86 -6.18 -3.75 -6.01
CA GLU A 86 -4.78 -4.14 -6.05
C GLU A 86 -4.63 -5.60 -6.47
N GLU A 87 -3.60 -5.89 -7.24
CA GLU A 87 -3.33 -7.24 -7.77
C GLU A 87 -1.90 -7.68 -7.46
N PHE A 88 -1.72 -8.96 -7.13
CA PHE A 88 -0.38 -9.56 -7.15
C PHE A 88 0.00 -9.87 -8.59
N ILE A 89 1.18 -9.42 -8.99
CA ILE A 89 1.75 -9.62 -10.32
C ILE A 89 3.20 -10.11 -10.21
N GLU A 90 3.75 -10.56 -11.34
CA GLU A 90 5.20 -10.71 -11.50
C GLU A 90 5.73 -9.53 -12.32
N TYR A 91 6.77 -8.86 -11.83
CA TYR A 91 7.44 -7.77 -12.53
C TYR A 91 8.94 -8.03 -12.54
N GLU A 92 9.54 -8.08 -13.73
CA GLU A 92 10.97 -8.37 -13.92
C GLU A 92 11.47 -9.63 -13.17
N GLY A 93 10.63 -10.67 -13.11
CA GLY A 93 10.93 -11.94 -12.44
C GLY A 93 10.79 -11.91 -10.92
N GLN A 94 10.19 -10.86 -10.35
CA GLN A 94 9.97 -10.73 -8.90
C GLN A 94 8.48 -10.56 -8.56
N PRO A 95 8.01 -11.10 -7.42
CA PRO A 95 6.67 -10.83 -6.92
C PRO A 95 6.48 -9.34 -6.62
N ALA A 96 5.43 -8.76 -7.19
CA ALA A 96 5.10 -7.36 -7.05
C ALA A 96 3.59 -7.14 -6.88
N ILE A 97 3.23 -5.92 -6.52
CA ILE A 97 1.85 -5.45 -6.38
C ILE A 97 1.60 -4.38 -7.42
N LEU A 98 0.54 -4.58 -8.19
CA LEU A 98 -0.01 -3.58 -9.08
C LEU A 98 -1.08 -2.80 -8.31
N ALA A 99 -0.86 -1.50 -8.13
CA ALA A 99 -1.86 -0.59 -7.57
C ALA A 99 -2.18 0.50 -8.59
N SER A 100 -3.44 0.94 -8.65
CA SER A 100 -3.84 1.97 -9.61
C SER A 100 -4.83 2.96 -9.03
N ILE A 101 -4.69 4.22 -9.45
CA ILE A 101 -5.58 5.32 -9.13
C ILE A 101 -6.06 5.90 -10.45
N SER A 102 -7.38 5.95 -10.62
CA SER A 102 -8.04 6.44 -11.84
C SER A 102 -8.87 7.68 -11.52
N ASP A 103 -8.89 8.67 -12.42
CA ASP A 103 -9.82 9.79 -12.35
C ASP A 103 -11.20 9.34 -12.85
N VAL A 104 -12.26 9.70 -12.13
CA VAL A 104 -13.65 9.38 -12.50
C VAL A 104 -14.14 10.24 -13.66
N LEU A 105 -13.58 11.44 -13.83
CA LEU A 105 -14.04 12.42 -14.82
C LEU A 105 -13.29 12.33 -16.15
N SER A 106 -12.21 11.56 -16.23
CA SER A 106 -11.38 11.43 -17.42
C SER A 106 -10.88 9.99 -17.60
N SER A 107 -10.10 9.74 -18.66
CA SER A 107 -9.38 8.47 -18.84
C SER A 107 -8.03 8.43 -18.11
N ALA A 108 -7.72 9.45 -17.30
CA ALA A 108 -6.44 9.56 -16.64
C ALA A 108 -6.29 8.49 -15.57
N ARG A 109 -5.12 7.83 -15.56
CA ARG A 109 -4.78 6.80 -14.58
C ARG A 109 -3.30 6.81 -14.29
N ILE A 110 -2.97 6.67 -13.01
CA ILE A 110 -1.64 6.27 -12.58
C ILE A 110 -1.63 4.84 -12.09
N THR A 111 -0.59 4.11 -12.49
CA THR A 111 -0.31 2.74 -12.03
C THR A 111 1.04 2.73 -11.33
N LEU A 112 1.10 2.09 -10.17
CA LEU A 112 2.32 1.85 -9.39
C LEU A 112 2.60 0.36 -9.35
N ILE A 113 3.88 0.01 -9.42
CA ILE A 113 4.36 -1.36 -9.19
C ILE A 113 5.24 -1.34 -7.95
N LEU A 114 4.84 -2.08 -6.92
CA LEU A 114 5.53 -2.15 -5.63
C LEU A 114 6.13 -3.54 -5.41
N GLN A 115 7.33 -3.61 -4.87
CA GLN A 115 7.96 -4.88 -4.49
C GLN A 115 7.24 -5.48 -3.26
N CYS A 116 6.84 -6.76 -3.29
CA CYS A 116 5.97 -7.33 -2.25
C CYS A 116 6.57 -7.37 -0.83
N GLN A 117 7.89 -7.43 -0.70
CA GLN A 117 8.58 -7.64 0.58
C GLN A 117 9.07 -6.34 1.21
N THR A 118 9.26 -5.28 0.43
CA THR A 118 9.83 -3.99 0.89
C THR A 118 8.87 -2.85 0.64
N LEU A 119 7.85 -3.06 -0.19
CA LEU A 119 6.97 -2.03 -0.74
C LEU A 119 7.77 -0.94 -1.46
N GLU A 120 8.97 -1.24 -1.95
CA GLU A 120 9.71 -0.31 -2.77
C GLU A 120 8.98 -0.05 -4.10
N LEU A 121 8.92 1.21 -4.53
CA LEU A 121 8.36 1.56 -5.83
C LEU A 121 9.31 1.15 -6.95
N LEU A 122 8.96 0.09 -7.67
CA LEU A 122 9.73 -0.44 -8.79
C LEU A 122 9.49 0.36 -10.07
N ALA A 123 8.23 0.75 -10.33
CA ALA A 123 7.85 1.51 -11.51
C ALA A 123 6.56 2.31 -11.29
N SER A 124 6.40 3.38 -12.07
CA SER A 124 5.14 4.13 -12.14
C SER A 124 4.82 4.55 -13.58
N PHE A 125 3.57 4.39 -14.00
CA PHE A 125 3.09 4.72 -15.34
C PHE A 125 1.88 5.65 -15.23
N LYS A 126 1.88 6.76 -15.97
CA LYS A 126 0.72 7.65 -16.13
C LYS A 126 0.18 7.51 -17.56
N ARG A 127 -1.14 7.46 -17.72
CA ARG A 127 -1.83 7.47 -19.02
C ARG A 127 -3.09 8.32 -18.96
#